data_AF-A0A024QH43-F1
#
_entry.id   AF-A0A024QH43-F1
#
_cell.length_a   1.000
_cell.length_b   1.000
_cell.length_c   1.000
_cell.angle_alpha   90.00
_cell.angle_beta   90.00
_cell.angle_gamma   90.00
#
_symmetry.space_group_name_H-M   'P 1'
#
loop_
_entity.id
_entity.type
_entity.pdbx_description
1 polymer ?
#
loop_
_entity_poly.entity_id
_entity_poly.type
_entity_poly.pdbx_seq_one_letter_code
_entity_poly.pdbx_strand_id
1 'polypeptide(L)' 'MLEDLELAFPKHQLKEITKQWNNGKDLEQIAFKIRRHPDEVFLALFHQSRKGKIRRPFAYRMKGV' A
#
# COMPACT_ATOMS: atom_id res chain seq x y z
N MET A 1 -14.15 5.81 -10.25
CA MET A 1 -13.49 4.48 -10.31
C MET A 1 -12.20 4.44 -9.48
N LEU A 2 -12.20 5.02 -8.27
CA LEU A 2 -11.14 4.89 -7.25
C LEU A 2 -11.70 5.23 -5.84
N GLU A 3 -12.80 5.99 -5.80
CA GLU A 3 -13.70 6.14 -4.65
C GLU A 3 -14.20 4.78 -4.13
N ASP A 4 -14.46 3.84 -5.03
CA ASP A 4 -14.86 2.46 -4.71
C ASP A 4 -13.80 1.70 -3.88
N LEU A 5 -12.55 2.13 -3.93
CA LEU A 5 -11.48 1.51 -3.15
C LEU A 5 -11.50 1.94 -1.68
N GLU A 6 -12.04 3.12 -1.36
CA GLU A 6 -12.32 3.49 0.03
C GLU A 6 -13.50 2.70 0.63
N LEU A 7 -14.41 2.22 -0.23
CA LEU A 7 -15.45 1.27 0.15
C LEU A 7 -14.86 -0.15 0.37
N ALA A 8 -13.89 -0.55 -0.45
CA ALA A 8 -13.25 -1.87 -0.36
C ALA A 8 -12.33 -2.04 0.86
N PHE A 9 -11.65 -0.97 1.30
CA PHE A 9 -10.76 -1.01 2.45
C PHE A 9 -11.23 -0.13 3.60
N PRO A 10 -11.40 -0.68 4.82
CA PRO A 10 -11.55 0.12 6.01
C PRO A 10 -10.41 1.14 6.17
N LYS A 11 -10.72 2.35 6.66
CA LYS A 11 -9.74 3.43 6.85
C LYS A 11 -8.48 3.00 7.62
N HIS A 12 -8.63 2.11 8.60
CA HIS A 12 -7.51 1.59 9.38
C HIS A 12 -6.57 0.70 8.54
N GLN A 13 -7.11 -0.12 7.62
CA GLN A 13 -6.30 -0.94 6.73
C GLN A 13 -5.52 -0.08 5.73
N LEU A 14 -6.15 0.94 5.14
CA LEU A 14 -5.44 1.89 4.25
C LEU A 14 -4.28 2.58 4.97
N LYS A 15 -4.49 2.99 6.22
CA LYS A 15 -3.45 3.62 7.05
C LYS A 15 -2.30 2.65 7.32
N GLU A 16 -2.60 1.38 7.63
CA GLU A 16 -1.59 0.36 7.89
C GLU A 16 -0.80 0.00 6.63
N ILE A 17 -1.46 -0.22 5.48
CA ILE A 17 -0.82 -0.47 4.18
C ILE A 17 0.18 0.66 3.86
N THR A 18 -0.27 1.91 3.99
CA THR A 18 0.56 3.09 3.72
C THR A 18 1.76 3.17 4.67
N LYS A 19 1.54 2.89 5.96
CA LYS A 19 2.59 2.90 6.98
C LYS A 19 3.66 1.84 6.67
N GLN A 20 3.25 0.60 6.38
CA GLN A 20 4.18 -0.48 6.09
C GLN A 20 5.01 -0.22 4.84
N TRP A 21 4.37 0.30 3.79
CA TRP A 21 5.07 0.70 2.57
C TRP A 21 6.09 1.81 2.82
N ASN A 22 5.70 2.87 3.53
CA ASN A 22 6.63 3.95 3.88
C ASN A 22 7.77 3.49 4.80
N ASN A 23 7.58 2.39 5.54
CA ASN A 23 8.59 1.75 6.39
C ASN A 23 9.49 0.75 5.63
N GLY A 24 9.38 0.66 4.30
CA GLY A 24 10.26 -0.20 3.51
C GLY A 24 9.77 -1.63 3.27
N LYS A 25 8.55 -2.00 3.71
CA LYS A 25 7.99 -3.33 3.39
C LYS A 25 7.61 -3.44 1.92
N ASP A 26 7.86 -4.58 1.32
CA ASP A 26 7.41 -4.85 -0.05
C ASP A 26 5.92 -5.21 -0.10
N LEU A 27 5.38 -5.31 -1.33
CA LEU A 27 3.97 -5.54 -1.57
C LEU A 27 3.49 -6.87 -0.95
N GLU A 28 4.28 -7.94 -1.12
CA GLU A 28 3.96 -9.30 -0.66
C GLU A 28 3.93 -9.37 0.86
N GLN A 29 4.89 -8.75 1.54
CA GLN A 29 4.93 -8.65 2.99
C GLN A 29 3.69 -7.93 3.55
N ILE A 30 3.23 -6.87 2.86
CA ILE A 30 2.04 -6.12 3.27
C ILE A 30 0.78 -6.96 3.02
N ALA A 31 0.67 -7.58 1.85
CA ALA A 31 -0.46 -8.44 1.48
C ALA A 31 -0.64 -9.60 2.47
N PHE A 32 0.45 -10.29 2.79
CA PHE A 32 0.47 -11.35 3.80
C PHE A 32 -0.03 -10.85 5.17
N LYS A 33 0.45 -9.69 5.62
CA LYS A 33 0.07 -9.11 6.93
C LYS A 33 -1.40 -8.70 6.98
N ILE A 34 -1.91 -8.08 5.91
CA ILE A 34 -3.29 -7.57 5.84
C ILE A 34 -4.28 -8.69 5.47
N ARG A 35 -3.78 -9.89 5.09
CA ARG A 35 -4.55 -11.04 4.60
C ARG A 35 -5.42 -10.67 3.39
N ARG A 36 -4.80 -10.03 2.41
CA ARG A 36 -5.44 -9.56 1.16
C ARG A 36 -4.61 -9.96 -0.04
N HIS A 37 -5.24 -9.95 -1.22
CA HIS A 37 -4.51 -10.22 -2.46
C HIS A 37 -3.49 -9.09 -2.73
N PRO A 38 -2.28 -9.39 -3.23
CA PRO A 38 -1.27 -8.38 -3.55
C PRO A 38 -1.79 -7.27 -4.47
N ASP A 39 -2.62 -7.62 -5.45
CA ASP A 39 -3.24 -6.64 -6.37
C ASP A 39 -4.15 -5.64 -5.65
N GLU A 40 -4.93 -6.08 -4.66
CA GLU A 40 -5.77 -5.18 -3.86
C GLU A 40 -4.89 -4.21 -3.05
N VAL A 41 -3.78 -4.71 -2.51
CA VAL A 41 -2.81 -3.87 -1.79
C VAL A 41 -2.13 -2.89 -2.74
N PHE A 42 -1.81 -3.30 -3.96
CA PHE A 42 -1.24 -2.42 -4.98
C PHE A 42 -2.19 -1.29 -5.32
N LEU A 43 -3.47 -1.59 -5.55
CA LEU A 43 -4.51 -0.59 -5.79
C LEU A 43 -4.62 0.38 -4.59
N ALA A 44 -4.56 -0.13 -3.35
CA ALA A 44 -4.59 0.71 -2.16
C ALA A 44 -3.40 1.66 -2.07
N LEU A 45 -2.20 1.19 -2.42
CA LEU A 45 -0.99 2.02 -2.48
C LEU A 45 -1.08 3.05 -3.60
N PHE A 46 -1.56 2.67 -4.79
CA PHE A 46 -1.77 3.58 -5.89
C PHE A 46 -2.74 4.70 -5.51
N HIS A 47 -3.87 4.36 -4.90
CA HIS A 47 -4.83 5.32 -4.37
C HIS A 47 -4.23 6.28 -3.34
N GLN A 48 -3.48 5.74 -2.38
CA GLN A 48 -2.82 6.56 -1.36
C GLN A 48 -1.70 7.43 -1.95
N SER A 49 -1.08 7.01 -3.06
CA SER A 49 -0.10 7.83 -3.81
C SER A 49 -0.78 9.02 -4.48
N ARG A 50 -1.97 8.83 -5.07
CA ARG A 50 -2.79 9.91 -5.66
C ARG A 50 -3.18 10.97 -4.62
N LYS A 51 -3.23 10.57 -3.34
CA LYS A 51 -3.49 11.46 -2.19
C LYS A 51 -2.24 12.05 -1.55
N GLY A 52 -1.05 11.82 -2.13
CA GLY A 52 0.22 12.33 -1.59
C GLY A 52 0.66 11.70 -0.27
N LYS A 53 0.13 10.53 0.11
CA LYS A 53 0.44 9.87 1.40
C LYS A 53 1.63 8.90 1.31
N ILE A 54 2.09 8.59 0.10
CA ILE A 54 3.22 7.70 -0.15
C ILE A 54 4.50 8.53 -0.23
N ARG A 55 5.47 8.21 0.64
CA ARG A 55 6.80 8.84 0.69
C ARG A 55 7.85 8.01 -0.04
N ARG A 56 7.71 6.69 -0.03
CA ARG A 56 8.60 5.77 -0.74
C ARG A 56 8.11 5.56 -2.18
N PRO A 57 8.89 5.91 -3.22
CA PRO A 57 8.51 5.66 -4.60
C PRO A 57 8.32 4.17 -4.90
N PHE A 58 7.47 3.85 -5.88
CA PHE A 58 7.30 2.46 -6.36
C PHE A 58 8.58 1.87 -6.95
N ALA A 59 9.36 2.68 -7.66
CA ALA A 59 10.66 2.29 -8.21
C ALA A 59 11.81 2.30 -7.17
N TYR A 60 11.50 2.34 -5.86
CA TYR A 60 12.53 2.33 -4.84
C TYR A 60 13.22 0.95 -4.81
N ARG A 61 14.44 0.90 -5.37
CA ARG A 61 15.30 -0.27 -5.33
C ARG A 61 15.81 -0.45 -3.88
N MET A 62 15.42 -1.55 -3.23
CA MET A 62 16.11 -1.95 -2.00
C MET A 62 17.58 -2.19 -2.38
N LYS A 63 18.48 -1.36 -1.84
CA LYS A 63 19.91 -1.70 -1.86
C LYS A 63 20.03 -2.96 -1.02
N GLY A 64 20.42 -4.07 -1.66
CA GLY A 64 20.68 -5.33 -0.97
C GLY A 64 21.66 -5.09 0.18
N VAL A 65 21.34 -5.69 1.33
CA VAL A 65 22.28 -5.93 2.42
C VAL A 65 23.29 -6.98 1.94
#